data_AF-A0A822XM61-F1
#
_entry.id   AF-A0A822XM61-F1
#
_cell.length_a   1.000
_cell.length_b   1.000
_cell.length_c   1.000
_cell.angle_alpha   90.00
_cell.angle_beta   90.00
_cell.angle_gamma   90.00
#
_symmetry.space_group_name_H-M   'P 1'
#
loop_
_entity.id
_entity.type
_entity.pdbx_description
1 polymer ?
#
loop_
_entity_poly.entity_id
_entity_poly.type
_entity_poly.pdbx_seq_one_letter_code
_entity_poly.pdbx_strand_id
1 'polypeptide(L)'
;MTEDYAVGNLVGRTEDYLNEVALKSLAGAISVLHTSENLLPTAEKVKLVSRSIDAVAYLAYKESQFCLPGRTETRHESINSYSGSHLKPIVDWWAEDLTVLRIDIFHRVLMAMLARGFKQYSLGPILMIYAQKSLRGLVRNHSENPINVVFLFFSHVPDSKSWRRKYLGGGGKILSQSKNTRRGSCWRPL
;
A
#
# COMPACT_ATOMS: atom_id res chain seq x y z
N MET A 1 3.13 31.17 -24.38
CA MET A 1 1.85 30.44 -24.36
C MET A 1 1.12 30.78 -23.07
N THR A 2 0.61 32.01 -22.98
CA THR A 2 -0.25 32.49 -21.87
C THR A 2 -1.60 32.89 -22.46
N GLU A 3 -2.61 33.01 -21.61
CA GLU A 3 -3.98 33.43 -21.99
C GLU A 3 -4.00 34.78 -22.74
N ASP A 4 -2.93 35.59 -22.62
CA ASP A 4 -2.73 36.85 -23.34
C ASP A 4 -2.62 36.67 -24.87
N TYR A 5 -2.38 35.44 -25.35
CA TYR A 5 -2.13 35.15 -26.76
C TYR A 5 -3.33 34.50 -27.49
N ALA A 6 -4.20 33.77 -26.79
CA ALA A 6 -5.42 33.16 -27.34
C ALA A 6 -6.36 32.63 -26.25
N VAL A 7 -7.68 32.78 -26.44
CA VAL A 7 -8.71 32.18 -25.58
C VAL A 7 -8.67 30.66 -25.72
N GLY A 8 -8.46 29.95 -24.61
CA GLY A 8 -8.33 28.48 -24.60
C GLY A 8 -6.90 28.01 -24.83
N ASN A 9 -5.95 28.59 -24.11
CA ASN A 9 -4.54 28.22 -24.18
C ASN A 9 -4.32 26.74 -23.79
N LEU A 10 -3.31 26.10 -24.39
CA LEU A 10 -2.98 24.70 -24.11
C LEU A 10 -2.67 24.48 -22.62
N VAL A 11 -2.06 25.45 -21.95
CA VAL A 11 -1.79 25.40 -20.51
C VAL A 11 -3.10 25.30 -19.71
N GLY A 12 -4.06 26.20 -19.96
CA GLY A 12 -5.37 26.20 -19.32
C GLY A 12 -6.13 24.89 -19.58
N ARG A 13 -6.22 24.47 -20.85
CA ARG A 13 -6.88 23.20 -21.22
C ARG A 13 -6.24 21.97 -20.56
N THR A 14 -4.92 21.97 -20.40
CA THR A 14 -4.20 20.87 -19.73
C THR A 14 -4.49 20.88 -18.23
N GLU A 15 -4.50 22.05 -17.60
CA GLU A 15 -4.84 22.19 -16.18
C GLU A 15 -6.29 21.77 -15.90
N ASP A 16 -7.23 22.15 -16.75
CA ASP A 16 -8.63 21.73 -16.64
C ASP A 16 -8.74 20.21 -16.77
N TYR A 17 -8.11 19.60 -17.78
CA TYR A 17 -8.08 18.15 -17.93
C TYR A 17 -7.48 17.44 -16.71
N LEU A 18 -6.38 17.95 -16.16
CA LEU A 18 -5.75 17.38 -14.97
C LEU A 18 -6.70 17.42 -13.77
N ASN A 19 -7.38 18.55 -13.55
CA ASN A 19 -8.23 18.76 -12.37
C ASN A 19 -9.59 18.06 -12.48
N GLU A 20 -10.18 18.03 -13.67
CA GLU A 20 -11.55 17.56 -13.89
C GLU A 20 -11.61 16.08 -14.28
N VAL A 21 -10.54 15.55 -14.89
CA VAL A 21 -10.53 14.20 -15.46
C VAL A 21 -9.42 13.35 -14.84
N ALA A 22 -8.16 13.73 -15.07
CA ALA A 22 -7.03 12.83 -14.80
C ALA A 22 -6.86 12.53 -13.30
N LEU A 23 -6.88 13.57 -12.45
CA LEU A 23 -6.69 13.44 -11.00
C LEU A 23 -7.98 13.09 -10.23
N LYS A 24 -9.09 12.82 -10.93
CA LYS A 24 -10.36 12.36 -10.33
C LYS A 24 -10.51 10.85 -10.30
N SER A 25 -9.67 10.12 -11.05
CA SER A 25 -9.63 8.66 -11.07
C SER A 25 -8.28 8.16 -10.56
N LEU A 26 -8.28 7.03 -9.84
CA LEU A 26 -7.04 6.50 -9.26
C LEU A 26 -6.07 6.07 -10.37
N ALA A 27 -6.57 5.32 -11.36
CA ALA A 27 -5.79 4.90 -12.53
C ALA A 27 -5.25 6.09 -13.34
N GLY A 28 -6.06 7.14 -13.54
CA GLY A 28 -5.62 8.37 -14.22
C GLY A 28 -4.52 9.10 -13.45
N ALA A 29 -4.68 9.24 -12.12
CA ALA A 29 -3.69 9.87 -11.27
C ALA A 29 -2.36 9.10 -11.24
N ILE A 30 -2.40 7.76 -11.18
CA ILE A 30 -1.20 6.91 -11.28
C ILE A 30 -0.54 7.04 -12.65
N SER A 31 -1.33 7.08 -13.73
CA SER A 31 -0.81 7.23 -15.10
C SER A 31 -0.12 8.58 -15.31
N VAL A 32 -0.72 9.68 -14.83
CA VAL A 32 -0.09 11.01 -14.84
C VAL A 32 1.17 11.03 -13.99
N LEU A 33 1.14 10.40 -12.81
CA LEU A 33 2.32 10.33 -11.95
C LEU A 33 3.47 9.58 -12.62
N HIS A 34 3.20 8.40 -13.19
CA HIS A 34 4.17 7.57 -13.90
C HIS A 34 4.76 8.29 -15.13
N THR A 35 3.94 9.01 -15.90
CA THR A 35 4.45 9.78 -17.04
C THR A 35 5.27 10.99 -16.62
N SER A 36 4.92 11.62 -15.48
CA SER A 36 5.66 12.77 -14.94
C SER A 36 7.07 12.41 -14.46
N GLU A 37 7.37 11.14 -14.19
CA GLU A 37 8.72 10.68 -13.80
C GLU A 37 9.76 10.97 -14.88
N ASN A 38 9.36 10.90 -16.16
CA ASN A 38 10.22 11.18 -17.31
C ASN A 38 10.39 12.69 -17.59
N LEU A 39 9.65 13.54 -16.87
CA LEU A 39 9.62 15.00 -17.04
C LEU A 39 10.30 15.74 -15.88
N LEU A 40 10.97 14.99 -14.99
CA LEU A 40 11.76 15.58 -13.92
C LEU A 40 12.99 16.30 -14.49
N PRO A 41 13.34 17.50 -13.98
CA PRO A 41 12.80 18.18 -12.79
C PRO A 41 11.62 19.13 -13.08
N THR A 42 11.25 19.34 -14.34
CA THR A 42 10.24 20.33 -14.74
C THR A 42 8.88 20.04 -14.12
N ALA A 43 8.47 18.76 -14.07
CA ALA A 43 7.21 18.34 -13.45
C ALA A 43 7.11 18.68 -11.95
N GLU A 44 8.24 18.70 -11.23
CA GLU A 44 8.26 19.15 -9.83
C GLU A 44 8.12 20.66 -9.70
N LYS A 45 8.75 21.43 -10.61
CA LYS A 45 8.63 22.90 -10.61
C LYS A 45 7.19 23.37 -10.79
N VAL A 46 6.42 22.68 -11.64
CA VAL A 46 5.00 22.97 -11.86
C VAL A 46 4.07 22.26 -10.87
N LYS A 47 4.63 21.62 -9.83
CA LYS A 47 3.88 20.90 -8.76
C LYS A 47 2.98 19.77 -9.25
N LEU A 48 3.21 19.26 -10.47
CA LEU A 48 2.41 18.18 -11.05
C LEU A 48 2.59 16.89 -10.23
N VAL A 49 3.83 16.55 -9.89
CA VAL A 49 4.19 15.34 -9.12
C VAL A 49 3.52 15.35 -7.74
N SER A 50 3.60 16.47 -7.01
CA SER A 50 2.96 16.59 -5.70
C SER A 50 1.44 16.45 -5.78
N ARG A 51 0.80 17.11 -6.77
CA ARG A 51 -0.65 17.04 -6.97
C ARG A 51 -1.12 15.62 -7.29
N SER A 52 -0.37 14.90 -8.13
CA SER A 52 -0.71 13.53 -8.50
C SER A 52 -0.48 12.55 -7.34
N ILE A 53 0.61 12.68 -6.57
CA ILE A 53 0.81 11.92 -5.32
C ILE A 53 -0.36 12.15 -4.36
N ASP A 54 -0.79 13.41 -4.20
CA ASP A 54 -1.89 13.76 -3.32
C ASP A 54 -3.22 13.16 -3.78
N ALA A 55 -3.50 13.22 -5.09
CA ALA A 55 -4.68 12.61 -5.67
C ALA A 55 -4.68 11.09 -5.48
N VAL A 56 -3.56 10.41 -5.77
CA VAL A 56 -3.42 8.96 -5.56
C VAL A 56 -3.67 8.59 -4.10
N ALA A 57 -3.03 9.29 -3.16
CA ALA A 57 -3.19 9.00 -1.73
C ALA A 57 -4.63 9.23 -1.23
N TYR A 58 -5.29 10.29 -1.70
CA TYR A 58 -6.70 10.56 -1.38
C TYR A 58 -7.64 9.50 -1.95
N LEU A 59 -7.47 9.16 -3.23
CA LEU A 59 -8.33 8.23 -3.92
C LEU A 59 -8.15 6.79 -3.40
N ALA A 60 -6.91 6.36 -3.16
CA ALA A 60 -6.64 5.06 -2.55
C ALA A 60 -7.23 4.95 -1.13
N TYR A 61 -7.14 6.02 -0.33
CA TYR A 61 -7.79 6.07 0.97
C TYR A 61 -9.31 5.98 0.86
N LYS A 62 -9.93 6.80 0.02
CA LYS A 62 -11.38 6.80 -0.22
C LYS A 62 -11.89 5.43 -0.68
N GLU A 63 -11.18 4.79 -1.61
CA GLU A 63 -11.53 3.47 -2.13
C GLU A 63 -11.43 2.38 -1.05
N SER A 64 -10.38 2.44 -0.22
CA SER A 64 -10.21 1.52 0.90
C SER A 64 -11.30 1.63 1.97
N GLN A 65 -11.94 2.79 2.10
CA GLN A 65 -13.04 3.02 3.02
C GLN A 65 -14.37 2.48 2.50
N PHE A 66 -14.62 2.62 1.19
CA PHE A 66 -15.89 2.26 0.58
C PHE A 66 -16.17 0.75 0.63
N CYS A 67 -15.12 -0.05 0.70
CA CYS A 67 -15.21 -1.50 0.67
C CYS A 67 -15.05 -2.19 2.03
N LEU A 68 -15.00 -1.45 3.15
CA LEU A 68 -15.12 -2.02 4.49
C LEU A 68 -16.60 -2.34 4.78
N PRO A 69 -17.00 -3.61 4.99
CA PRO A 69 -18.38 -3.96 5.28
C PRO A 69 -18.64 -3.60 6.75
N GLY A 70 -19.20 -2.43 7.00
CA GLY A 70 -19.49 -2.00 8.37
C GLY A 70 -20.40 -0.78 8.51
N ARG A 71 -21.08 -0.35 7.44
CA ARG A 71 -22.02 0.79 7.54
C ARG A 71 -23.17 0.75 6.54
N THR A 72 -23.95 -0.33 6.56
CA THR A 72 -25.39 -0.29 6.24
C THR A 72 -26.07 -1.46 6.95
N GLU A 73 -27.06 -1.11 7.77
CA GLU A 73 -27.92 -1.99 8.54
C GLU A 73 -28.71 -2.99 7.66
N THR A 74 -28.98 -4.18 8.20
CA THR A 74 -30.00 -5.19 7.79
C THR A 74 -29.87 -5.91 6.42
N ARG A 75 -29.52 -7.21 6.41
CA ARG A 75 -30.42 -8.39 6.58
C ARG A 75 -29.79 -9.67 5.97
N HIS A 76 -29.76 -10.73 6.80
CA HIS A 76 -29.72 -12.17 6.49
C HIS A 76 -28.41 -12.88 6.08
N GLU A 77 -27.85 -13.59 7.06
CA GLU A 77 -27.32 -14.97 7.04
C GLU A 77 -26.46 -15.48 5.86
N SER A 78 -25.18 -15.75 6.13
CA SER A 78 -24.69 -17.14 6.27
C SER A 78 -23.20 -17.20 6.61
N ILE A 79 -22.89 -18.22 7.41
CA ILE A 79 -21.66 -18.50 8.13
C ILE A 79 -20.48 -18.74 7.17
N ASN A 80 -19.40 -17.97 7.32
CA ASN A 80 -18.06 -18.56 7.45
C ASN A 80 -16.98 -17.54 7.85
N SER A 81 -16.26 -17.90 8.90
CA SER A 81 -15.14 -17.18 9.49
C SER A 81 -13.92 -17.18 8.56
N TYR A 82 -13.73 -16.09 7.80
CA TYR A 82 -12.45 -15.72 7.18
C TYR A 82 -12.20 -14.22 7.37
N SER A 83 -11.92 -13.82 8.61
CA SER A 83 -11.44 -12.47 8.93
C SER A 83 -10.12 -12.21 8.20
N GLY A 84 -10.17 -11.60 7.01
CA GLY A 84 -8.99 -11.19 6.24
C GLY A 84 -9.07 -11.37 4.71
N SER A 85 -10.10 -12.05 4.16
CA SER A 85 -10.13 -12.35 2.73
C SER A 85 -10.65 -11.21 1.84
N HIS A 86 -11.54 -10.34 2.33
CA HIS A 86 -12.16 -9.30 1.49
C HIS A 86 -11.28 -8.06 1.29
N LEU A 87 -10.42 -7.67 2.24
CA LEU A 87 -9.51 -6.54 2.03
C LEU A 87 -8.41 -6.82 0.99
N LYS A 88 -8.11 -8.10 0.76
CA LYS A 88 -7.10 -8.58 -0.19
C LYS A 88 -7.42 -8.16 -1.64
N PRO A 89 -8.55 -8.56 -2.25
CA PRO A 89 -8.86 -8.21 -3.64
C PRO A 89 -8.96 -6.70 -3.89
N ILE A 90 -9.37 -5.91 -2.89
CA ILE A 90 -9.48 -4.44 -3.00
C ILE A 90 -8.12 -3.74 -2.92
N VAL A 91 -7.18 -4.27 -2.13
CA VAL A 91 -5.82 -3.72 -2.15
C VAL A 91 -5.08 -4.21 -3.39
N ASP A 92 -5.33 -5.45 -3.82
CA ASP A 92 -4.64 -6.08 -4.94
C ASP A 92 -4.81 -5.29 -6.26
N TRP A 93 -6.03 -4.85 -6.61
CA TRP A 93 -6.28 -4.26 -7.94
C TRP A 93 -5.53 -2.94 -8.23
N TRP A 94 -5.51 -1.96 -7.32
CA TRP A 94 -4.79 -0.70 -7.55
C TRP A 94 -3.36 -0.71 -7.01
N ALA A 95 -3.02 -1.61 -6.08
CA ALA A 95 -1.63 -1.76 -5.65
C ALA A 95 -0.76 -2.32 -6.77
N GLU A 96 -1.33 -3.15 -7.66
CA GLU A 96 -0.65 -3.59 -8.88
C GLU A 96 -0.26 -2.44 -9.79
N ASP A 97 -1.11 -1.42 -9.91
CA ASP A 97 -0.83 -0.22 -10.71
C ASP A 97 0.28 0.62 -10.10
N LEU A 98 0.41 0.67 -8.78
CA LEU A 98 1.51 1.38 -8.11
C LEU A 98 2.89 0.76 -8.36
N THR A 99 2.95 -0.51 -8.79
CA THR A 99 4.23 -1.20 -9.02
C THR A 99 5.02 -0.67 -10.22
N VAL A 100 4.38 0.09 -11.10
CA VAL A 100 5.06 0.71 -12.26
C VAL A 100 5.89 1.92 -11.85
N LEU A 101 5.63 2.50 -10.67
CA LEU A 101 6.31 3.69 -10.20
C LEU A 101 7.75 3.39 -9.75
N ARG A 102 8.65 4.33 -10.01
CA ARG A 102 10.00 4.30 -9.44
C ARG A 102 9.95 4.28 -7.91
N ILE A 103 10.94 3.64 -7.29
CA ILE A 103 11.00 3.44 -5.84
C ILE A 103 10.89 4.76 -5.06
N ASP A 104 11.51 5.83 -5.55
CA ASP A 104 11.50 7.16 -4.93
C ASP A 104 10.06 7.72 -4.84
N ILE A 105 9.29 7.57 -5.92
CA ILE A 105 7.93 8.12 -6.05
C ILE A 105 6.93 7.20 -5.36
N PHE A 106 7.09 5.89 -5.49
CA PHE A 106 6.32 4.90 -4.74
C PHE A 106 6.42 5.15 -3.23
N HIS A 107 7.63 5.38 -2.70
CA HIS A 107 7.83 5.72 -1.30
C HIS A 107 7.10 7.02 -0.90
N ARG A 108 7.17 8.08 -1.73
CA ARG A 108 6.44 9.33 -1.49
C ARG A 108 4.92 9.13 -1.48
N VAL A 109 4.38 8.26 -2.33
CA VAL A 109 2.95 7.88 -2.32
C VAL A 109 2.59 7.22 -0.99
N LEU A 110 3.37 6.24 -0.52
CA LEU A 110 3.12 5.59 0.77
C LEU A 110 3.14 6.58 1.94
N MET A 111 4.06 7.55 1.94
CA MET A 111 4.12 8.58 2.97
C MET A 111 2.91 9.52 2.91
N ALA A 112 2.47 9.92 1.72
CA ALA A 112 1.26 10.74 1.54
C ALA A 112 -0.02 9.99 1.98
N MET A 113 -0.09 8.68 1.74
CA MET A 113 -1.17 7.84 2.24
C MET A 113 -1.19 7.77 3.78
N LEU A 114 -0.04 7.58 4.42
CA LEU A 114 0.08 7.59 5.87
C LEU A 114 -0.37 8.92 6.47
N ALA A 115 0.04 10.05 5.86
CA ALA A 115 -0.35 11.39 6.28
C ALA A 115 -1.87 11.61 6.21
N ARG A 116 -2.57 10.91 5.32
CA ARG A 116 -4.04 10.94 5.17
C ARG A 116 -4.78 9.98 6.10
N GLY A 117 -4.09 9.27 6.98
CA GLY A 117 -4.70 8.33 7.93
C GLY A 117 -4.87 6.92 7.37
N PHE A 118 -4.20 6.58 6.27
CA PHE A 118 -4.15 5.20 5.82
C PHE A 118 -3.49 4.32 6.88
N LYS A 119 -4.11 3.19 7.21
CA LYS A 119 -3.66 2.37 8.33
C LYS A 119 -2.33 1.72 7.99
N GLN A 120 -1.41 1.90 8.92
CA GLN A 120 -0.03 1.42 8.84
C GLN A 120 0.08 -0.07 8.48
N TYR A 121 -0.74 -0.93 9.10
CA TYR A 121 -0.73 -2.37 8.84
C TYR A 121 -1.26 -2.73 7.44
N SER A 122 -2.06 -1.86 6.82
CA SER A 122 -2.60 -2.04 5.47
C SER A 122 -1.57 -1.75 4.37
N LEU A 123 -0.41 -1.18 4.71
CA LEU A 123 0.68 -0.99 3.76
C LEU A 123 1.46 -2.28 3.47
N GLY A 124 1.42 -3.25 4.39
CA GLY A 124 2.15 -4.51 4.24
C GLY A 124 1.85 -5.24 2.92
N PRO A 125 0.57 -5.46 2.56
CA PRO A 125 0.20 -6.06 1.28
C PRO A 125 0.66 -5.26 0.05
N ILE A 126 0.54 -3.93 0.09
CA ILE A 126 0.97 -3.04 -1.03
C ILE A 126 2.47 -3.18 -1.26
N LEU A 127 3.24 -3.17 -0.17
CA LEU A 127 4.69 -3.36 -0.19
C LEU A 127 5.09 -4.75 -0.68
N MET A 128 4.33 -5.77 -0.29
CA MET A 128 4.53 -7.15 -0.75
C MET A 128 4.37 -7.25 -2.27
N ILE A 129 3.29 -6.68 -2.81
CA ILE A 129 3.01 -6.68 -4.27
C ILE A 129 4.10 -5.92 -5.02
N TYR A 130 4.51 -4.75 -4.53
CA TYR A 130 5.60 -3.97 -5.10
C TYR A 130 6.90 -4.77 -5.15
N ALA A 131 7.36 -5.29 -4.00
CA ALA A 131 8.60 -6.05 -3.92
C ALA A 131 8.56 -7.29 -4.83
N GLN A 132 7.44 -8.03 -4.84
CA GLN A 132 7.26 -9.19 -5.70
C GLN A 132 7.39 -8.82 -7.18
N LYS A 133 6.80 -7.70 -7.63
CA LYS A 133 6.81 -7.29 -9.04
C LYS A 133 8.17 -6.69 -9.44
N SER A 134 8.80 -5.90 -8.58
CA SER A 134 10.14 -5.34 -8.81
C SER A 134 11.23 -6.43 -8.82
N LEU A 135 11.12 -7.45 -7.95
CA LEU A 135 12.12 -8.52 -7.83
C LEU A 135 11.93 -9.66 -8.84
N ARG A 136 10.72 -9.86 -9.38
CA ARG A 136 10.50 -10.74 -10.54
C ARG A 136 11.30 -10.30 -11.78
N GLY A 137 11.62 -9.01 -11.90
CA GLY A 137 12.54 -8.52 -12.93
C GLY A 137 14.02 -8.85 -12.65
N LEU A 138 14.35 -9.21 -11.41
CA LEU A 138 15.72 -9.35 -10.90
C LEU A 138 16.11 -10.82 -10.64
N VAL A 139 15.14 -11.68 -10.31
CA VAL A 139 15.38 -13.09 -9.95
C VAL A 139 14.49 -14.00 -10.80
N ARG A 140 15.07 -14.58 -11.85
CA ARG A 140 14.44 -15.61 -12.69
C ARG A 140 14.38 -17.01 -12.06
N ASN A 141 14.77 -17.19 -10.79
CA ASN A 141 14.95 -18.52 -10.19
C ASN A 141 14.16 -18.72 -8.88
N HIS A 142 13.21 -19.66 -8.95
CA HIS A 142 12.71 -20.58 -7.91
C HIS A 142 12.35 -20.09 -6.48
N SER A 143 11.03 -20.19 -6.19
CA SER A 143 10.45 -20.69 -4.92
C SER A 143 10.87 -20.08 -3.58
N GLU A 144 11.07 -18.77 -3.47
CA GLU A 144 11.23 -18.13 -2.16
C GLU A 144 9.93 -17.53 -1.62
N ASN A 145 9.71 -17.76 -0.32
CA ASN A 145 8.59 -17.20 0.44
C ASN A 145 8.53 -15.68 0.23
N PRO A 146 7.36 -15.09 -0.06
CA PRO A 146 7.22 -13.67 -0.36
C PRO A 146 7.69 -12.77 0.82
N ILE A 147 7.72 -13.32 2.04
CA ILE A 147 8.27 -12.68 3.24
C ILE A 147 9.79 -12.44 3.15
N ASN A 148 10.58 -13.37 2.58
CA ASN A 148 12.03 -13.21 2.42
C ASN A 148 12.38 -12.15 1.37
N VAL A 149 11.57 -12.06 0.33
CA VAL A 149 11.68 -11.09 -0.76
C VAL A 149 11.51 -9.66 -0.24
N VAL A 150 10.50 -9.43 0.62
CA VAL A 150 10.31 -8.14 1.32
C VAL A 150 11.47 -7.86 2.29
N PHE A 151 12.00 -8.88 2.96
CA PHE A 151 13.13 -8.73 3.88
C PHE A 151 14.41 -8.24 3.17
N LEU A 152 14.73 -8.80 2.00
CA LEU A 152 15.88 -8.37 1.21
C LEU A 152 15.71 -6.93 0.70
N PHE A 153 14.51 -6.57 0.25
CA PHE A 153 14.22 -5.23 -0.26
C PHE A 153 14.34 -4.14 0.82
N PHE A 154 13.89 -4.41 2.05
CA PHE A 154 13.99 -3.48 3.17
C PHE A 154 15.35 -3.48 3.88
N SER A 155 16.25 -4.41 3.56
CA SER A 155 17.60 -4.42 4.14
C SER A 155 18.46 -3.24 3.68
N HIS A 156 18.06 -2.56 2.59
CA HIS A 156 18.74 -1.37 2.05
C HIS A 156 18.06 -0.04 2.42
N VAL A 157 16.91 -0.06 3.09
CA VAL A 157 16.20 1.14 3.54
C VAL A 157 16.72 1.56 4.93
N PRO A 158 17.17 2.82 5.13
CA PRO A 158 17.85 3.25 6.36
C PRO A 158 17.06 3.08 7.67
N ASP A 159 15.72 2.93 7.61
CA ASP A 159 14.83 2.86 8.79
C ASP A 159 14.08 1.52 8.96
N SER A 160 14.70 0.42 8.52
CA SER A 160 14.10 -0.93 8.57
C SER A 160 13.86 -1.47 9.99
N LYS A 161 14.58 -0.96 11.01
CA LYS A 161 14.49 -1.44 12.40
C LYS A 161 13.19 -1.00 13.10
N SER A 162 12.68 0.18 12.78
CA SER A 162 11.39 0.67 13.29
C SER A 162 10.23 -0.16 12.73
N TRP A 163 10.31 -0.49 11.44
CA TRP A 163 9.37 -1.35 10.73
C TRP A 163 9.33 -2.78 11.30
N ARG A 164 10.50 -3.38 11.60
CA ARG A 164 10.57 -4.73 12.24
C ARG A 164 9.77 -4.81 13.53
N ARG A 165 9.92 -3.84 14.43
CA ARG A 165 9.24 -3.85 15.73
C ARG A 165 7.73 -3.66 15.62
N LYS A 166 7.28 -2.87 14.65
CA LYS A 166 5.87 -2.46 14.55
C LYS A 166 4.97 -3.44 13.79
N TYR A 167 5.53 -4.21 12.83
CA TYR A 167 4.72 -5.09 11.97
C TYR A 167 5.09 -6.57 12.01
N LEU A 168 6.30 -6.93 12.46
CA LEU A 168 6.76 -8.32 12.59
C LEU A 168 6.99 -8.74 14.06
N GLY A 169 6.93 -7.78 14.99
CA GLY A 169 7.20 -7.97 16.43
C GLY A 169 6.08 -8.63 17.24
N GLY A 170 5.26 -9.50 16.64
CA GLY A 170 4.19 -10.24 17.33
C GLY A 170 4.45 -11.74 17.51
N GLY A 171 5.59 -12.27 17.04
CA GLY A 171 5.89 -13.71 17.04
C GLY A 171 6.73 -14.20 18.22
N GLY A 172 6.53 -13.64 19.42
CA GLY A 172 7.37 -13.94 20.59
C GLY A 172 6.57 -14.40 21.80
N LYS A 173 5.91 -15.57 21.72
CA LYS A 173 5.53 -16.44 22.85
C LYS A 173 4.85 -17.73 22.36
N ILE A 174 5.58 -18.58 21.63
CA ILE A 174 5.25 -20.01 21.56
C ILE A 174 6.54 -20.80 21.76
N LEU A 175 7.06 -20.77 22.98
CA LEU A 175 7.66 -21.95 23.61
C LEU A 175 7.93 -21.63 25.09
N SER A 176 7.71 -22.63 25.94
CA SER A 176 8.01 -22.65 27.37
C SER A 176 6.87 -22.19 28.31
N GLN A 177 5.79 -22.97 28.32
CA GLN A 177 5.22 -23.45 29.57
C GLN A 177 4.96 -24.95 29.48
N SER A 178 6.05 -25.74 29.51
CA SER A 178 5.99 -27.13 29.94
C SER A 178 7.23 -27.39 30.78
N LYS A 179 7.07 -27.15 32.09
CA LYS A 179 7.78 -27.75 33.22
C LYS A 179 7.53 -26.86 34.44
N ASN A 180 6.60 -27.31 35.28
CA ASN A 180 6.73 -27.39 36.75
C ASN A 180 5.41 -27.04 37.45
N THR A 181 4.53 -28.04 37.56
CA THR A 181 3.57 -28.11 38.67
C THR A 181 3.74 -29.47 39.34
N ARG A 182 4.72 -29.56 40.25
CA ARG A 182 4.69 -30.54 41.34
C ARG A 182 3.51 -30.18 42.26
N ARG A 183 2.41 -30.92 42.14
CA ARG A 183 1.46 -31.34 43.21
C ARG A 183 0.82 -32.61 42.65
N GLY A 184 1.01 -33.81 43.17
CA GLY A 184 0.79 -34.21 44.56
C GLY A 184 -0.55 -34.95 44.62
N SER A 185 -0.49 -36.27 44.87
CA SER A 185 -1.62 -37.17 45.20
C SER A 185 -2.50 -37.57 44.00
N CYS A 186 -2.94 -38.80 43.78
CA CYS A 186 -3.11 -39.96 44.65
C CYS A 186 -3.31 -41.20 43.74
N TRP A 187 -2.53 -42.27 43.91
CA TRP A 187 -2.95 -43.64 43.60
C TRP A 187 -2.30 -44.54 44.64
N ARG A 188 -3.07 -44.92 45.67
CA ARG A 188 -2.71 -46.04 46.55
C ARG A 188 -3.27 -47.32 45.94
N PRO A 189 -2.51 -48.42 45.96
CA PRO A 189 -3.01 -49.76 45.68
C PRO A 189 -3.49 -50.44 46.96
N LEU A 190 -4.53 -51.25 46.85
CA LEU A 190 -4.73 -52.55 47.51
C LEU A 190 -5.65 -53.37 46.61
#